data_AF-A0A7L1PZ96-F1
#
_entry.id   AF-A0A7L1PZ96-F1
#
_cell.length_a   1.000
_cell.length_b   1.000
_cell.length_c   1.000
_cell.angle_alpha   90.00
_cell.angle_beta   90.00
_cell.angle_gamma   90.00
#
_symmetry.space_group_name_H-M   'P 1'
#
loop_
_entity.id
_entity.type
_entity.pdbx_description
1 polymer ?
#
loop_
_entity_poly.entity_id
_entity_poly.type
_entity_poly.pdbx_seq_one_letter_code
_entity_poly.pdbx_strand_id
1 'polypeptide(L)'
;SLVCLGVVAAVIWATAGSGKVHYLPYYLPCPEIFSMKLQYTEEKLIQLFPQLFYQQPRVLAPKRQDVLTITPWLAPIVWEGTFNPEILDSAYRPLNMTTGVTAFAVGKYTRFVRRFLESAERHFMRGYRVNYYIFTDSPEAIPRVPLQPGRRLVAVPIRKHSSWQEISMRRMEAISRHVAEVSHREVQHLFCLDIDMVFHNAWGPETLGDTVAAIHPGYFRVPREQFPYERRSSSAAFIPEGEGDFYYGGAVFGGSVRKVYEFTKACHMAILADKANGIVAAWQEESHLNRHFLSHKPSKLLSPEYIWDDRKPKPPEIRLIRFSTVDKNYKEVRD
;
A
#
# COMPACT_ATOMS: atom_id res chain seq x y z
N SER A 1 -49.41 -12.22 33.98
CA SER A 1 -48.48 -11.11 33.66
C SER A 1 -47.99 -11.07 32.21
N LEU A 2 -48.80 -11.50 31.22
CA LEU A 2 -48.48 -11.31 29.79
C LEU A 2 -48.95 -9.96 29.21
N VAL A 3 -49.82 -9.23 29.94
CA VAL A 3 -50.40 -7.97 29.45
C VAL A 3 -49.38 -6.81 29.50
N CYS A 4 -48.40 -6.82 30.41
CA CYS A 4 -47.37 -5.77 30.48
C CYS A 4 -46.30 -5.86 29.36
N LEU A 5 -46.05 -7.06 28.81
CA LEU A 5 -45.06 -7.24 27.73
C LEU A 5 -45.56 -6.67 26.39
N GLY A 6 -46.87 -6.74 26.14
CA GLY A 6 -47.47 -6.16 24.93
C GLY A 6 -47.40 -4.63 24.90
N VAL A 7 -47.55 -3.98 26.05
CA VAL A 7 -47.54 -2.50 26.16
C VAL A 7 -46.12 -1.94 25.95
N VAL A 8 -45.08 -2.60 26.47
CA VAL A 8 -43.69 -2.17 26.26
C VAL A 8 -43.25 -2.32 24.79
N ALA A 9 -43.65 -3.42 24.13
CA ALA A 9 -43.36 -3.62 22.72
C ALA A 9 -44.06 -2.58 21.81
N ALA A 10 -45.30 -2.19 22.14
CA ALA A 10 -46.03 -1.16 21.40
C ALA A 10 -45.40 0.24 21.54
N VAL A 11 -44.87 0.57 22.73
CA VAL A 11 -44.19 1.85 22.97
C VAL A 11 -42.84 1.93 22.25
N ILE A 12 -42.08 0.82 22.18
CA ILE A 12 -40.83 0.76 21.41
C ILE A 12 -41.12 0.92 19.91
N TRP A 13 -42.20 0.31 19.40
CA TRP A 13 -42.58 0.44 18.00
C TRP A 13 -43.08 1.86 17.65
N ALA A 14 -43.84 2.49 18.56
CA ALA A 14 -44.32 3.86 18.39
C ALA A 14 -43.21 4.92 18.50
N THR A 15 -42.13 4.64 19.25
CA THR A 15 -40.99 5.57 19.41
C THR A 15 -39.88 5.36 18.39
N ALA A 16 -39.74 4.15 17.81
CA ALA A 16 -38.77 3.87 16.76
C ALA A 16 -39.29 4.24 15.34
N GLY A 17 -40.59 4.46 15.17
CA GLY A 17 -41.25 4.64 13.87
C GLY A 17 -41.53 6.08 13.47
N SER A 18 -40.56 7.00 13.49
CA SER A 18 -40.69 8.30 12.79
C SER A 18 -39.38 9.03 12.50
N GLY A 19 -38.23 8.37 12.59
CA GLY A 19 -37.00 8.89 12.00
C GLY A 19 -37.10 8.77 10.49
N LYS A 20 -37.05 9.88 9.74
CA LYS A 20 -36.78 9.84 8.30
C LYS A 20 -35.45 9.12 8.09
N VAL A 21 -35.50 7.82 7.80
CA VAL A 21 -34.36 7.09 7.26
C VAL A 21 -34.14 7.69 5.88
N HIS A 22 -33.17 8.58 5.79
CA HIS A 22 -32.66 9.04 4.50
C HIS A 22 -31.93 7.86 3.87
N TYR A 23 -32.67 7.06 3.11
CA TYR A 23 -32.06 6.18 2.11
C TYR A 23 -31.29 7.09 1.15
N LEU A 24 -29.96 7.14 1.32
CA LEU A 24 -29.10 7.69 0.29
C LEU A 24 -29.30 6.82 -0.96
N PRO A 25 -29.71 7.40 -2.10
CA PRO A 25 -29.90 6.63 -3.31
C PRO A 25 -28.54 6.09 -3.76
N TYR A 26 -28.40 4.77 -3.68
CA TYR A 26 -27.55 3.92 -4.51
C TYR A 26 -26.14 4.46 -4.84
N TYR A 27 -25.17 4.18 -3.96
CA TYR A 27 -23.82 3.86 -4.44
C TYR A 27 -23.85 2.42 -4.97
N LEU A 28 -24.36 2.24 -6.20
CA LEU A 28 -24.21 0.97 -6.90
C LEU A 28 -22.73 0.75 -7.19
N PRO A 29 -22.14 -0.38 -6.77
CA PRO A 29 -20.79 -0.72 -7.20
C PRO A 29 -20.84 -0.98 -8.71
N CYS A 30 -19.93 -0.36 -9.46
CA CYS A 30 -19.88 -0.45 -10.93
C CYS A 30 -19.87 -1.93 -11.38
N PRO A 31 -20.92 -2.43 -12.08
CA PRO A 31 -21.07 -3.85 -12.40
C PRO A 31 -19.93 -4.41 -13.27
N GLU A 32 -19.36 -3.56 -14.14
CA GLU A 32 -18.33 -3.92 -15.12
C GLU A 32 -17.04 -4.44 -14.46
N ILE A 33 -16.72 -3.95 -13.25
CA ILE A 33 -15.51 -4.34 -12.49
C ILE A 33 -15.64 -5.76 -11.90
N PHE A 34 -16.85 -6.31 -11.78
CA PHE A 34 -17.06 -7.66 -11.22
C PHE A 34 -16.92 -8.79 -12.25
N SER A 35 -16.95 -8.47 -13.54
CA SER A 35 -16.98 -9.49 -14.61
C SER A 35 -15.63 -9.74 -15.29
N MET A 36 -14.56 -9.01 -14.95
CA MET A 36 -13.24 -9.22 -15.57
C MET A 36 -12.50 -10.41 -14.97
N LYS A 37 -12.45 -11.52 -15.73
CA LYS A 37 -11.51 -12.62 -15.49
C LYS A 37 -10.18 -12.31 -16.19
N LEU A 38 -9.10 -12.16 -15.41
CA LEU A 38 -7.75 -11.94 -15.93
C LEU A 38 -7.23 -13.24 -16.57
N GLN A 39 -6.91 -13.22 -17.87
CA GLN A 39 -6.26 -14.31 -18.58
C GLN A 39 -4.74 -14.08 -18.59
N TYR A 40 -3.96 -15.11 -18.22
CA TYR A 40 -2.50 -15.05 -18.13
C TYR A 40 -1.86 -15.99 -19.18
N THR A 41 -0.68 -15.61 -19.69
CA THR A 41 0.09 -16.37 -20.69
C THR A 41 1.07 -17.34 -20.01
N GLU A 42 1.29 -18.51 -20.62
CA GLU A 42 2.16 -19.60 -20.12
C GLU A 42 3.63 -19.19 -19.87
N GLU A 43 4.25 -19.81 -18.86
CA GLU A 43 5.62 -19.56 -18.41
C GLU A 43 6.67 -20.17 -19.35
N LYS A 44 7.67 -19.36 -19.74
CA LYS A 44 8.86 -19.83 -20.47
C LYS A 44 9.87 -20.45 -19.49
N LEU A 45 10.40 -21.64 -19.81
CA LEU A 45 11.51 -22.24 -19.07
C LEU A 45 12.77 -21.37 -19.19
N ILE A 46 13.13 -20.69 -18.11
CA ILE A 46 14.34 -19.88 -17.97
C ILE A 46 15.25 -20.60 -16.99
N GLN A 47 16.52 -20.81 -17.34
CA GLN A 47 17.52 -21.32 -16.40
C GLN A 47 17.72 -20.28 -15.29
N LEU A 48 17.18 -20.56 -14.12
CA LEU A 48 17.32 -19.71 -12.93
C LEU A 48 18.68 -19.99 -12.29
N PHE A 49 19.44 -18.92 -12.03
CA PHE A 49 20.76 -18.89 -11.38
C PHE A 49 21.93 -19.41 -12.25
N PRO A 50 22.73 -18.52 -12.88
CA PRO A 50 24.05 -18.91 -13.40
C PRO A 50 24.98 -19.31 -12.26
N GLN A 51 26.15 -19.86 -12.58
CA GLN A 51 27.19 -20.12 -11.59
C GLN A 51 27.64 -18.77 -10.98
N LEU A 52 27.35 -18.56 -9.70
CA LEU A 52 27.70 -17.36 -8.95
C LEU A 52 28.75 -17.66 -7.89
N PHE A 53 29.69 -16.75 -7.70
CA PHE A 53 30.65 -16.78 -6.60
C PHE A 53 30.23 -15.77 -5.54
N TYR A 54 29.70 -16.26 -4.42
CA TYR A 54 29.24 -15.43 -3.31
C TYR A 54 29.65 -16.02 -1.96
N GLN A 55 29.63 -15.19 -0.92
CA GLN A 55 29.94 -15.63 0.45
C GLN A 55 28.96 -16.72 0.90
N GLN A 56 29.49 -17.87 1.31
CA GLN A 56 28.68 -18.99 1.81
C GLN A 56 27.76 -18.52 2.97
N PRO A 57 26.45 -18.80 2.89
CA PRO A 57 25.53 -18.58 4.01
C PRO A 57 25.98 -19.39 5.23
N ARG A 58 26.08 -18.74 6.40
CA ARG A 58 26.48 -19.38 7.66
C ARG A 58 25.25 -19.63 8.53
N VAL A 59 24.81 -20.88 8.60
CA VAL A 59 23.60 -21.30 9.34
C VAL A 59 23.62 -20.88 10.81
N LEU A 60 24.79 -20.97 11.48
CA LEU A 60 24.96 -20.64 12.89
C LEU A 60 25.43 -19.19 13.15
N ALA A 61 25.43 -18.33 12.13
CA ALA A 61 25.87 -16.94 12.26
C ALA A 61 24.90 -15.98 11.54
N PRO A 62 23.75 -15.65 12.17
CA PRO A 62 22.77 -14.74 11.58
C PRO A 62 23.36 -13.34 11.37
N LYS A 63 23.06 -12.73 10.22
CA LYS A 63 23.54 -11.38 9.83
C LYS A 63 22.88 -10.25 10.63
N ARG A 64 21.67 -10.51 11.15
CA ARG A 64 20.88 -9.62 12.01
C ARG A 64 20.52 -10.38 13.27
N GLN A 65 20.87 -9.81 14.43
CA GLN A 65 20.53 -10.34 15.77
C GLN A 65 19.70 -9.33 16.59
N ASP A 66 19.55 -8.12 16.04
CA ASP A 66 18.94 -6.94 16.63
C ASP A 66 17.48 -6.75 16.19
N VAL A 67 17.00 -7.50 15.21
CA VAL A 67 15.65 -7.38 14.63
C VAL A 67 15.06 -8.73 14.25
N LEU A 68 13.73 -8.80 14.18
CA LEU A 68 13.02 -9.92 13.59
C LEU A 68 13.18 -9.90 12.05
N THR A 69 13.62 -11.02 11.48
CA THR A 69 13.86 -11.15 10.03
C THR A 69 12.85 -12.05 9.31
N ILE A 70 12.01 -12.77 10.06
CA ILE A 70 10.95 -13.63 9.54
C ILE A 70 9.74 -13.56 10.46
N THR A 71 8.54 -13.48 9.89
CA THR A 71 7.30 -13.43 10.67
C THR A 71 6.91 -14.82 11.19
N PRO A 72 5.97 -14.91 12.17
CA PRO A 72 5.42 -16.20 12.60
C PRO A 72 4.71 -17.01 11.50
N TRP A 73 4.33 -16.38 10.38
CA TRP A 73 3.75 -17.04 9.20
C TRP A 73 4.77 -17.22 8.06
N LEU A 74 6.07 -17.16 8.38
CA LEU A 74 7.19 -17.45 7.47
C LEU A 74 7.41 -16.44 6.33
N ALA A 75 6.85 -15.23 6.43
CA ALA A 75 7.18 -14.15 5.49
C ALA A 75 8.49 -13.47 5.90
N PRO A 76 9.44 -13.21 4.98
CA PRO A 76 10.64 -12.45 5.29
C PRO A 76 10.31 -10.99 5.60
N ILE A 77 11.02 -10.43 6.58
CA ILE A 77 11.09 -8.98 6.83
C ILE A 77 12.39 -8.49 6.20
N VAL A 78 12.29 -7.65 5.18
CA VAL A 78 13.43 -7.18 4.38
C VAL A 78 14.16 -6.08 5.14
N TRP A 79 15.37 -6.40 5.57
CA TRP A 79 16.30 -5.50 6.24
C TRP A 79 17.64 -5.49 5.50
N GLU A 80 18.38 -4.40 5.59
CA GLU A 80 19.78 -4.34 5.14
C GLU A 80 20.58 -5.47 5.82
N GLY A 81 21.28 -6.25 4.99
CA GLY A 81 22.02 -7.44 5.39
C GLY A 81 21.24 -8.77 5.38
N THR A 82 19.93 -8.80 5.07
CA THR A 82 19.15 -10.06 5.01
C THR A 82 19.01 -10.65 3.61
N PHE A 83 19.57 -9.99 2.59
CA PHE A 83 19.52 -10.42 1.20
C PHE A 83 20.85 -10.18 0.50
N ASN A 84 21.09 -10.88 -0.60
CA ASN A 84 22.22 -10.63 -1.50
C ASN A 84 21.68 -10.10 -2.83
N PRO A 85 21.98 -8.83 -3.20
CA PRO A 85 21.44 -8.22 -4.41
C PRO A 85 21.92 -8.91 -5.69
N GLU A 86 23.14 -9.44 -5.74
CA GLU A 86 23.67 -10.13 -6.94
C GLU A 86 22.93 -11.43 -7.22
N ILE A 87 22.63 -12.21 -6.17
CA ILE A 87 21.84 -13.45 -6.30
C ILE A 87 20.44 -13.12 -6.80
N LEU A 88 19.80 -12.09 -6.23
CA LEU A 88 18.47 -11.67 -6.66
C LEU A 88 18.46 -11.14 -8.10
N ASP A 89 19.44 -10.33 -8.47
CA ASP A 89 19.59 -9.83 -9.83
C ASP A 89 19.75 -10.98 -10.83
N SER A 90 20.55 -11.99 -10.50
CA SER A 90 20.73 -13.18 -11.34
C SER A 90 19.44 -13.98 -11.56
N ALA A 91 18.52 -13.94 -10.58
CA ALA A 91 17.24 -14.64 -10.64
C ALA A 91 16.19 -13.83 -11.42
N TYR A 92 16.09 -12.53 -11.14
CA TYR A 92 15.00 -11.69 -11.61
C TYR A 92 15.28 -10.99 -12.94
N ARG A 93 16.54 -10.67 -13.28
CA ARG A 93 16.85 -10.01 -14.55
C ARG A 93 16.47 -10.87 -15.77
N PRO A 94 16.75 -12.20 -15.80
CA PRO A 94 16.34 -13.05 -16.92
C PRO A 94 14.83 -13.11 -17.14
N LEU A 95 14.02 -12.89 -16.10
CA LEU A 95 12.56 -12.87 -16.19
C LEU A 95 12.03 -11.66 -16.97
N ASN A 96 12.88 -10.64 -17.22
CA ASN A 96 12.55 -9.43 -17.97
C ASN A 96 11.24 -8.77 -17.52
N MET A 97 11.01 -8.78 -16.22
CA MET A 97 9.77 -8.29 -15.62
C MET A 97 9.73 -6.76 -15.65
N THR A 98 8.51 -6.25 -15.76
CA THR A 98 8.19 -4.83 -15.63
C THR A 98 7.45 -4.61 -14.32
N THR A 99 7.95 -3.66 -13.53
CA THR A 99 7.33 -3.23 -12.27
C THR A 99 6.61 -1.91 -12.45
N GLY A 100 5.36 -1.83 -12.02
CA GLY A 100 4.62 -0.58 -11.98
C GLY A 100 4.86 0.16 -10.66
N VAL A 101 4.77 1.49 -10.72
CA VAL A 101 4.70 2.36 -9.54
C VAL A 101 3.47 3.24 -9.69
N THR A 102 2.57 3.20 -8.72
CA THR A 102 1.47 4.18 -8.62
C THR A 102 1.81 5.19 -7.53
N ALA A 103 1.54 6.46 -7.82
CA ALA A 103 1.63 7.54 -6.85
C ALA A 103 0.61 8.63 -7.17
N PHE A 104 0.10 9.31 -6.15
CA PHE A 104 -0.97 10.31 -6.28
C PHE A 104 -0.42 11.72 -6.08
N ALA A 105 -0.54 12.56 -7.11
CA ALA A 105 -0.10 13.95 -7.13
C ALA A 105 -1.30 14.87 -7.40
N VAL A 106 -2.13 15.09 -6.39
CA VAL A 106 -3.36 15.90 -6.50
C VAL A 106 -3.13 17.31 -5.93
N GLY A 107 -3.59 18.33 -6.65
CA GLY A 107 -3.44 19.72 -6.28
C GLY A 107 -1.96 20.11 -6.07
N LYS A 108 -1.65 20.63 -4.87
CA LYS A 108 -0.29 21.11 -4.55
C LYS A 108 0.74 19.99 -4.46
N TYR A 109 0.34 18.72 -4.38
CA TYR A 109 1.26 17.58 -4.32
C TYR A 109 2.00 17.33 -5.64
N THR A 110 1.56 17.92 -6.75
CA THR A 110 2.29 17.95 -8.03
C THR A 110 3.74 18.46 -7.88
N ARG A 111 4.00 19.35 -6.90
CA ARG A 111 5.34 19.86 -6.59
C ARG A 111 6.35 18.77 -6.20
N PHE A 112 5.90 17.64 -5.66
CA PHE A 112 6.78 16.56 -5.21
C PHE A 112 7.20 15.61 -6.35
N VAL A 113 6.45 15.60 -7.47
CA VAL A 113 6.62 14.62 -8.55
C VAL A 113 8.03 14.62 -9.12
N ARG A 114 8.62 15.81 -9.37
CA ARG A 114 9.99 15.91 -9.89
C ARG A 114 10.99 15.19 -8.99
N ARG A 115 10.99 15.54 -7.70
CA ARG A 115 11.94 15.01 -6.71
C ARG A 115 11.73 13.51 -6.50
N PHE A 116 10.48 13.05 -6.47
CA PHE A 116 10.13 11.63 -6.40
C PHE A 116 10.71 10.87 -7.61
N LEU A 117 10.45 11.32 -8.84
CA LEU A 117 10.92 10.64 -10.06
C LEU A 117 12.44 10.68 -10.21
N GLU A 118 13.08 11.83 -9.99
CA GLU A 118 14.54 11.97 -10.10
C GLU A 118 15.29 11.13 -9.06
N SER A 119 14.70 10.89 -7.89
CA SER A 119 15.25 9.95 -6.91
C SER A 119 14.94 8.49 -7.26
N ALA A 120 13.74 8.19 -7.75
CA ALA A 120 13.37 6.86 -8.21
C ALA A 120 14.28 6.38 -9.35
N GLU A 121 14.60 7.22 -10.33
CA GLU A 121 15.52 6.87 -11.43
C GLU A 121 16.95 6.57 -10.95
N ARG A 122 17.35 7.12 -9.79
CA ARG A 122 18.66 6.85 -9.19
C ARG A 122 18.70 5.58 -8.36
N HIS A 123 17.57 5.08 -7.87
CA HIS A 123 17.55 4.10 -6.78
C HIS A 123 16.55 2.96 -6.94
N PHE A 124 15.39 3.22 -7.55
CA PHE A 124 14.29 2.27 -7.65
C PHE A 124 14.44 1.35 -8.86
N MET A 125 14.54 0.04 -8.59
CA MET A 125 14.55 -1.04 -9.57
C MET A 125 15.52 -0.75 -10.72
N ARG A 126 16.76 -0.35 -10.38
CA ARG A 126 17.78 0.03 -11.37
C ARG A 126 18.11 -1.16 -12.27
N GLY A 127 18.12 -0.92 -13.58
CA GLY A 127 18.35 -1.98 -14.57
C GLY A 127 17.14 -2.89 -14.81
N TYR A 128 16.00 -2.62 -14.18
CA TYR A 128 14.71 -3.25 -14.47
C TYR A 128 13.80 -2.31 -15.25
N ARG A 129 12.80 -2.90 -15.90
CA ARG A 129 11.75 -2.16 -16.61
C ARG A 129 10.75 -1.61 -15.60
N VAL A 130 10.40 -0.34 -15.72
CA VAL A 130 9.48 0.32 -14.78
C VAL A 130 8.47 1.22 -15.49
N ASN A 131 7.22 1.12 -15.09
CA ASN A 131 6.17 2.04 -15.54
C ASN A 131 5.69 2.88 -14.36
N TYR A 132 5.87 4.19 -14.42
CA TYR A 132 5.32 5.13 -13.46
C TYR A 132 3.92 5.56 -13.88
N TYR A 133 2.95 5.41 -13.00
CA TYR A 133 1.56 5.83 -13.15
C TYR A 133 1.28 6.92 -12.10
N ILE A 134 1.38 8.18 -12.51
CA ILE A 134 1.17 9.32 -11.61
C ILE A 134 -0.28 9.79 -11.76
N PHE A 135 -1.10 9.48 -10.76
CA PHE A 135 -2.49 9.87 -10.71
C PHE A 135 -2.60 11.33 -10.31
N THR A 136 -3.23 12.16 -11.14
CA THR A 136 -3.27 13.62 -10.93
C THR A 136 -4.53 14.27 -11.48
N ASP A 137 -4.95 15.37 -10.87
CA ASP A 137 -5.98 16.29 -11.38
C ASP A 137 -5.44 17.33 -12.37
N SER A 138 -4.12 17.39 -12.57
CA SER A 138 -3.45 18.33 -13.50
C SER A 138 -2.34 17.63 -14.29
N PRO A 139 -2.66 16.82 -15.32
CA PRO A 139 -1.68 16.10 -16.12
C PRO A 139 -0.57 16.97 -16.72
N GLU A 140 -0.90 18.20 -17.10
CA GLU A 140 0.03 19.22 -17.61
C GLU A 140 1.05 19.70 -16.58
N ALA A 141 0.76 19.55 -15.28
CA ALA A 141 1.68 19.89 -14.19
C ALA A 141 2.72 18.80 -13.92
N ILE A 142 2.60 17.62 -14.56
CA ILE A 142 3.55 16.52 -14.39
C ILE A 142 4.85 16.84 -15.13
N PRO A 143 5.98 16.99 -14.42
CA PRO A 143 7.23 17.38 -15.04
C PRO A 143 7.76 16.29 -15.97
N ARG A 144 8.36 16.71 -17.08
CA ARG A 144 9.21 15.82 -17.89
C ARG A 144 10.52 15.57 -17.14
N VAL A 145 10.78 14.31 -16.83
CA VAL A 145 12.00 13.84 -16.19
C VAL A 145 12.68 12.84 -17.13
N PRO A 146 14.01 12.92 -17.37
CA PRO A 146 14.72 11.91 -18.13
C PRO A 146 14.60 10.54 -17.46
N LEU A 147 14.17 9.52 -18.21
CA LEU A 147 14.04 8.15 -17.72
C LEU A 147 15.10 7.25 -18.34
N GLN A 148 15.58 6.27 -17.58
CA GLN A 148 16.47 5.23 -18.07
C GLN A 148 15.76 4.34 -19.12
N PRO A 149 16.51 3.66 -20.00
CA PRO A 149 15.94 2.76 -21.01
C PRO A 149 15.00 1.71 -20.41
N GLY A 150 13.90 1.42 -21.13
CA GLY A 150 12.91 0.44 -20.70
C GLY A 150 11.96 0.93 -19.60
N ARG A 151 11.94 2.24 -19.34
CA ARG A 151 11.07 2.88 -18.34
C ARG A 151 10.18 3.94 -18.98
N ARG A 152 8.97 4.11 -18.45
CA ARG A 152 8.02 5.12 -18.92
C ARG A 152 7.29 5.81 -17.79
N LEU A 153 6.82 7.03 -18.07
CA LEU A 153 5.98 7.83 -17.19
C LEU A 153 4.64 8.08 -17.87
N VAL A 154 3.56 7.78 -17.17
CA VAL A 154 2.18 7.99 -17.58
C VAL A 154 1.49 8.85 -16.53
N ALA A 155 1.02 10.04 -16.93
CA ALA A 155 0.10 10.82 -16.12
C ALA A 155 -1.30 10.23 -16.27
N VAL A 156 -1.92 9.81 -15.17
CA VAL A 156 -3.26 9.19 -15.14
C VAL A 156 -4.25 10.24 -14.62
N PRO A 157 -5.12 10.80 -15.49
CA PRO A 157 -6.05 11.83 -15.07
C PRO A 157 -7.07 11.29 -14.06
N ILE A 158 -7.27 12.01 -12.97
CA ILE A 158 -8.33 11.74 -11.98
C ILE A 158 -9.11 13.01 -11.67
N ARG A 159 -10.34 12.86 -11.19
CA ARG A 159 -11.16 14.00 -10.79
C ARG A 159 -10.62 14.57 -9.47
N LYS A 160 -10.54 15.90 -9.38
CA LYS A 160 -10.28 16.60 -8.12
C LYS A 160 -11.52 16.51 -7.23
N HIS A 161 -11.33 16.12 -5.98
CA HIS A 161 -12.36 16.14 -4.94
C HIS A 161 -12.04 17.26 -3.93
N SER A 162 -13.08 17.83 -3.29
CA SER A 162 -12.94 19.01 -2.41
C SER A 162 -12.33 18.72 -1.04
N SER A 163 -12.25 17.46 -0.62
CA SER A 163 -11.70 17.04 0.67
C SER A 163 -10.51 16.08 0.49
N TRP A 164 -9.41 16.33 1.21
CA TRP A 164 -8.22 15.47 1.21
C TRP A 164 -8.55 14.04 1.68
N GLN A 165 -9.50 13.88 2.60
CA GLN A 165 -9.98 12.58 3.05
C GLN A 165 -10.66 11.81 1.90
N GLU A 166 -11.44 12.50 1.08
CA GLU A 166 -12.07 11.87 -0.10
C GLU A 166 -11.02 11.46 -1.14
N ILE A 167 -9.98 12.27 -1.34
CA ILE A 167 -8.84 11.93 -2.22
C ILE A 167 -8.14 10.66 -1.71
N SER A 168 -7.88 10.57 -0.40
CA SER A 168 -7.20 9.43 0.22
C SER A 168 -8.02 8.13 0.13
N MET A 169 -9.32 8.23 0.41
CA MET A 169 -10.27 7.11 0.31
C MET A 169 -10.43 6.58 -1.12
N ARG A 170 -10.28 7.44 -2.13
CA ARG A 170 -10.39 7.05 -3.54
C ARG A 170 -9.11 6.50 -4.15
N ARG A 171 -7.97 6.53 -3.43
CA ARG A 171 -6.72 5.91 -3.93
C ARG A 171 -6.93 4.44 -4.24
N MET A 172 -7.58 3.71 -3.34
CA MET A 172 -7.91 2.30 -3.51
C MET A 172 -8.81 2.05 -4.74
N GLU A 173 -9.83 2.89 -4.93
CA GLU A 173 -10.71 2.87 -6.12
C GLU A 173 -9.91 3.11 -7.42
N ALA A 174 -9.13 4.19 -7.48
CA ALA A 174 -8.38 4.58 -8.66
C ALA A 174 -7.31 3.55 -9.04
N ILE A 175 -6.59 3.00 -8.05
CA ILE A 175 -5.62 1.91 -8.29
C ILE A 175 -6.33 0.68 -8.84
N SER A 176 -7.38 0.19 -8.15
CA SER A 176 -8.10 -1.03 -8.60
C SER A 176 -8.66 -0.88 -10.01
N ARG A 177 -9.24 0.28 -10.35
CA ARG A 177 -9.74 0.59 -11.69
C ARG A 177 -8.61 0.59 -12.72
N HIS A 178 -7.52 1.30 -12.46
CA HIS A 178 -6.40 1.39 -13.39
C HIS A 178 -5.72 0.03 -13.61
N VAL A 179 -5.64 -0.82 -12.58
CA VAL A 179 -5.16 -2.18 -12.72
C VAL A 179 -6.08 -3.00 -13.63
N ALA A 180 -7.39 -2.95 -13.40
CA ALA A 180 -8.37 -3.66 -14.20
C ALA A 180 -8.33 -3.24 -15.67
N GLU A 181 -8.16 -1.95 -15.96
CA GLU A 181 -8.19 -1.43 -17.32
C GLU A 181 -6.84 -1.55 -18.05
N VAL A 182 -5.74 -1.29 -17.33
CA VAL A 182 -4.42 -1.02 -17.93
C VAL A 182 -3.33 -1.89 -17.31
N SER A 183 -3.01 -1.71 -16.02
CA SER A 183 -1.74 -2.21 -15.47
C SER A 183 -1.59 -3.72 -15.53
N HIS A 184 -2.69 -4.50 -15.49
CA HIS A 184 -2.62 -5.97 -15.58
C HIS A 184 -2.00 -6.50 -16.88
N ARG A 185 -1.98 -5.70 -17.94
CA ARG A 185 -1.36 -6.06 -19.23
C ARG A 185 0.08 -5.56 -19.36
N GLU A 186 0.48 -4.65 -18.48
CA GLU A 186 1.68 -3.85 -18.67
C GLU A 186 2.81 -4.19 -17.69
N VAL A 187 2.45 -4.67 -16.50
CA VAL A 187 3.40 -4.93 -15.41
C VAL A 187 3.05 -6.23 -14.70
N GLN A 188 4.06 -6.89 -14.10
CA GLN A 188 3.85 -8.11 -13.32
C GLN A 188 3.67 -7.79 -11.82
N HIS A 189 4.33 -6.74 -11.34
CA HIS A 189 4.25 -6.26 -9.96
C HIS A 189 3.90 -4.78 -9.93
N LEU A 190 3.28 -4.33 -8.83
CA LEU A 190 2.89 -2.95 -8.62
C LEU A 190 3.30 -2.53 -7.20
N PHE A 191 3.99 -1.39 -7.09
CA PHE A 191 4.15 -0.68 -5.82
C PHE A 191 3.26 0.56 -5.81
N CYS A 192 2.61 0.81 -4.68
CA CYS A 192 1.79 1.98 -4.43
C CYS A 192 2.51 2.79 -3.37
N LEU A 193 3.00 3.97 -3.77
CA LEU A 193 3.92 4.79 -3.00
C LEU A 193 3.35 6.20 -2.86
N ASP A 194 3.55 6.81 -1.69
CA ASP A 194 3.24 8.23 -1.51
C ASP A 194 4.21 9.12 -2.29
N ILE A 195 3.66 10.15 -2.96
CA ILE A 195 4.43 11.03 -3.85
C ILE A 195 5.35 12.00 -3.09
N ASP A 196 5.02 12.28 -1.83
CA ASP A 196 5.68 13.26 -0.96
C ASP A 196 6.86 12.62 -0.19
N MET A 197 7.51 11.67 -0.84
CA MET A 197 8.63 10.88 -0.34
C MET A 197 9.76 10.81 -1.38
N VAL A 198 10.97 10.45 -0.94
CA VAL A 198 12.21 10.49 -1.74
C VAL A 198 13.02 9.23 -1.52
N PHE A 199 13.57 8.68 -2.61
CA PHE A 199 14.50 7.56 -2.53
C PHE A 199 15.93 8.06 -2.26
N HIS A 200 16.62 7.42 -1.31
CA HIS A 200 18.00 7.76 -0.93
C HIS A 200 18.99 6.64 -1.22
N ASN A 201 18.52 5.40 -1.24
CA ASN A 201 19.34 4.20 -1.42
C ASN A 201 18.61 3.17 -2.27
N ALA A 202 19.35 2.16 -2.74
CA ALA A 202 18.84 1.12 -3.63
C ALA A 202 17.53 0.50 -3.08
N TRP A 203 16.55 0.40 -3.96
CA TRP A 203 15.29 -0.32 -3.75
C TRP A 203 15.15 -1.28 -4.91
N GLY A 204 15.25 -2.58 -4.67
CA GLY A 204 15.42 -3.55 -5.74
C GLY A 204 14.48 -4.76 -5.66
N PRO A 205 14.81 -5.84 -6.39
CA PRO A 205 13.99 -7.04 -6.46
C PRO A 205 13.81 -7.74 -5.10
N GLU A 206 14.62 -7.42 -4.09
CA GLU A 206 14.43 -7.91 -2.72
C GLU A 206 13.05 -7.57 -2.16
N THR A 207 12.40 -6.51 -2.66
CA THR A 207 11.09 -6.08 -2.22
C THR A 207 9.93 -6.78 -2.94
N LEU A 208 10.17 -7.53 -4.01
CA LEU A 208 9.12 -8.17 -4.80
C LEU A 208 8.51 -9.37 -4.07
N GLY A 209 7.19 -9.48 -4.07
CA GLY A 209 6.47 -10.62 -3.52
C GLY A 209 5.00 -10.57 -3.94
N ASP A 210 4.26 -11.63 -3.64
CA ASP A 210 2.82 -11.69 -3.96
C ASP A 210 2.04 -10.55 -3.33
N THR A 211 2.24 -10.31 -2.03
CA THR A 211 1.64 -9.21 -1.26
C THR A 211 2.71 -8.61 -0.37
N VAL A 212 2.96 -7.30 -0.53
CA VAL A 212 4.02 -6.57 0.15
C VAL A 212 3.42 -5.48 1.03
N ALA A 213 3.79 -5.49 2.31
CA ALA A 213 3.41 -4.46 3.29
C ALA A 213 4.68 -3.85 3.91
N ALA A 214 4.64 -2.57 4.29
CA ALA A 214 5.76 -1.94 4.99
C ALA A 214 5.41 -1.67 6.45
N ILE A 215 6.33 -1.98 7.38
CA ILE A 215 6.15 -1.72 8.81
C ILE A 215 6.30 -0.22 9.06
N HIS A 216 5.30 0.41 9.67
CA HIS A 216 5.27 1.85 9.86
C HIS A 216 6.40 2.33 10.80
N PRO A 217 7.14 3.40 10.45
CA PRO A 217 8.32 3.85 11.21
C PRO A 217 7.97 4.40 12.60
N GLY A 218 6.72 4.79 12.83
CA GLY A 218 6.24 5.24 14.13
C GLY A 218 5.97 4.12 15.14
N TYR A 219 5.82 2.87 14.70
CA TYR A 219 5.24 1.80 15.53
C TYR A 219 6.05 0.50 15.56
N PHE A 220 7.18 0.39 14.85
CA PHE A 220 7.99 -0.85 14.80
C PHE A 220 8.64 -1.28 16.13
N ARG A 221 8.71 -0.38 17.13
CA ARG A 221 9.18 -0.66 18.50
C ARG A 221 8.05 -0.63 19.54
N VAL A 222 6.81 -0.45 19.09
CA VAL A 222 5.66 -0.18 19.93
C VAL A 222 4.85 -1.47 20.10
N PRO A 223 4.36 -1.80 21.31
CA PRO A 223 3.52 -2.97 21.51
C PRO A 223 2.13 -2.77 20.87
N ARG A 224 1.45 -3.88 20.53
CA ARG A 224 0.24 -3.86 19.69
C ARG A 224 -0.95 -3.11 20.31
N GLU A 225 -0.98 -3.02 21.63
CA GLU A 225 -1.99 -2.30 22.41
C GLU A 225 -1.96 -0.81 22.12
N GLN A 226 -0.81 -0.28 21.73
CA GLN A 226 -0.60 1.14 21.40
C GLN A 226 -0.68 1.42 19.89
N PHE A 227 -0.92 0.39 19.06
CA PHE A 227 -1.17 0.62 17.64
C PHE A 227 -2.46 1.39 17.46
N PRO A 228 -2.46 2.45 16.62
CA PRO A 228 -3.61 3.31 16.46
C PRO A 228 -4.56 2.70 15.40
N TYR A 229 -4.94 1.44 15.59
CA TYR A 229 -5.98 0.81 14.78
C TYR A 229 -7.33 1.49 15.00
N GLU A 230 -8.25 1.26 14.08
CA GLU A 230 -9.65 1.59 14.32
C GLU A 230 -10.21 0.68 15.43
N ARG A 231 -10.69 1.30 16.52
CA ARG A 231 -11.18 0.58 17.71
C ARG A 231 -12.71 0.60 17.83
N ARG A 232 -13.42 1.34 16.98
CA ARG A 232 -14.89 1.34 16.95
C ARG A 232 -15.37 0.09 16.22
N SER A 233 -16.05 -0.79 16.94
CA SER A 233 -16.59 -2.06 16.41
C SER A 233 -17.61 -1.89 15.27
N SER A 234 -18.17 -0.69 15.10
CA SER A 234 -19.06 -0.34 14.00
C SER A 234 -18.35 -0.13 12.66
N SER A 235 -17.02 0.04 12.65
CA SER A 235 -16.24 0.19 11.43
C SER A 235 -15.81 -1.17 10.85
N ALA A 236 -15.83 -1.28 9.53
CA ALA A 236 -15.24 -2.37 8.77
C ALA A 236 -13.72 -2.47 8.94
N ALA A 237 -13.05 -1.42 9.44
CA ALA A 237 -11.61 -1.42 9.78
C ALA A 237 -11.31 -1.85 11.23
N PHE A 238 -12.33 -2.19 12.03
CA PHE A 238 -12.16 -2.51 13.45
C PHE A 238 -11.12 -3.59 13.72
N ILE A 239 -10.19 -3.34 14.66
CA ILE A 239 -9.30 -4.36 15.22
C ILE A 239 -9.43 -4.29 16.75
N PRO A 240 -9.85 -5.38 17.43
CA PRO A 240 -9.99 -5.39 18.88
C PRO A 240 -8.63 -5.31 19.59
N GLU A 241 -8.67 -4.98 20.88
CA GLU A 241 -7.47 -5.04 21.72
C GLU A 241 -6.90 -6.46 21.78
N GLY A 242 -5.58 -6.59 21.88
CA GLY A 242 -4.87 -7.87 21.86
C GLY A 242 -4.63 -8.48 20.46
N GLU A 243 -5.36 -8.04 19.44
CA GLU A 243 -5.14 -8.44 18.04
C GLU A 243 -4.14 -7.51 17.31
N GLY A 244 -3.54 -8.04 16.24
CA GLY A 244 -2.57 -7.33 15.39
C GLY A 244 -1.14 -7.87 15.51
N ASP A 245 -0.47 -8.00 14.35
CA ASP A 245 0.93 -8.44 14.29
C ASP A 245 1.89 -7.25 14.23
N PHE A 246 1.64 -6.33 13.29
CA PHE A 246 2.41 -5.12 13.04
C PHE A 246 1.46 -4.01 12.61
N TYR A 247 1.82 -2.76 12.92
CA TYR A 247 1.18 -1.60 12.30
C TYR A 247 1.86 -1.29 10.96
N TYR A 248 1.14 -1.49 9.87
CA TYR A 248 1.61 -1.28 8.50
C TYR A 248 1.32 0.14 8.03
N GLY A 249 2.27 0.76 7.32
CA GLY A 249 2.12 2.12 6.80
C GLY A 249 1.46 2.15 5.42
N GLY A 250 0.44 3.00 5.25
CA GLY A 250 -0.31 3.20 4.02
C GLY A 250 0.46 3.90 2.91
N ALA A 251 1.61 4.49 3.23
CA ALA A 251 2.48 5.15 2.25
C ALA A 251 3.24 4.17 1.35
N VAL A 252 3.35 2.89 1.75
CA VAL A 252 4.06 1.86 0.98
C VAL A 252 3.33 0.53 1.10
N PHE A 253 2.80 0.07 -0.03
CA PHE A 253 2.36 -1.32 -0.19
C PHE A 253 2.57 -1.76 -1.64
N GLY A 254 2.42 -3.05 -1.91
CA GLY A 254 2.54 -3.55 -3.27
C GLY A 254 2.32 -5.03 -3.38
N GLY A 255 2.78 -5.60 -4.50
CA GLY A 255 2.74 -7.03 -4.73
C GLY A 255 2.63 -7.38 -6.20
N SER A 256 2.25 -8.62 -6.47
CA SER A 256 1.79 -9.02 -7.81
C SER A 256 0.57 -8.16 -8.19
N VAL A 257 0.42 -7.82 -9.47
CA VAL A 257 -0.70 -7.01 -9.96
C VAL A 257 -2.05 -7.59 -9.51
N ARG A 258 -2.21 -8.92 -9.60
CA ARG A 258 -3.42 -9.62 -9.15
C ARG A 258 -3.72 -9.34 -7.69
N LYS A 259 -2.74 -9.49 -6.80
CA LYS A 259 -2.93 -9.29 -5.37
C LYS A 259 -3.16 -7.84 -5.01
N VAL A 260 -2.52 -6.90 -5.69
CA VAL A 260 -2.79 -5.47 -5.50
C VAL A 260 -4.21 -5.11 -5.94
N TYR A 261 -4.72 -5.69 -7.04
CA TYR A 261 -6.11 -5.52 -7.45
C TYR A 261 -7.10 -6.06 -6.40
N GLU A 262 -6.91 -7.31 -5.95
CA GLU A 262 -7.74 -7.94 -4.92
C GLU A 262 -7.74 -7.10 -3.61
N PHE A 263 -6.55 -6.70 -3.15
CA PHE A 263 -6.34 -5.88 -1.96
C PHE A 263 -7.05 -4.53 -2.05
N THR A 264 -6.75 -3.75 -3.09
CA THR A 264 -7.30 -2.39 -3.24
C THR A 264 -8.81 -2.40 -3.44
N LYS A 265 -9.34 -3.40 -4.17
CA LYS A 265 -10.79 -3.61 -4.29
C LYS A 265 -11.43 -3.92 -2.93
N ALA A 266 -10.84 -4.81 -2.14
CA ALA A 266 -11.38 -5.15 -0.81
C ALA A 266 -11.37 -3.95 0.15
N CYS A 267 -10.26 -3.19 0.20
CA CYS A 267 -10.17 -1.97 1.01
C CYS A 267 -11.18 -0.91 0.55
N HIS A 268 -11.35 -0.71 -0.76
CA HIS A 268 -12.35 0.22 -1.29
C HIS A 268 -13.77 -0.16 -0.87
N MET A 269 -14.14 -1.45 -0.96
CA MET A 269 -15.46 -1.91 -0.52
C MET A 269 -15.67 -1.71 0.99
N ALA A 270 -14.65 -1.94 1.81
CA ALA A 270 -14.73 -1.69 3.25
C ALA A 270 -14.89 -0.20 3.58
N ILE A 271 -14.19 0.68 2.85
CA ILE A 271 -14.34 2.14 2.97
C ILE A 271 -15.77 2.57 2.58
N LEU A 272 -16.35 1.99 1.51
CA LEU A 272 -17.73 2.29 1.11
C LEU A 272 -18.74 1.83 2.15
N ALA A 273 -18.52 0.68 2.79
CA ALA A 273 -19.37 0.21 3.89
C ALA A 273 -19.34 1.17 5.08
N ASP A 274 -18.16 1.64 5.49
CA ASP A 274 -18.02 2.65 6.54
C ASP A 274 -18.73 3.95 6.17
N LYS A 275 -18.52 4.42 4.94
CA LYS A 275 -19.20 5.62 4.43
C LYS A 275 -20.72 5.49 4.47
N ALA A 276 -21.26 4.33 4.08
CA ALA A 276 -22.70 4.08 4.14
C ALA A 276 -23.24 4.10 5.58
N ASN A 277 -22.41 3.76 6.56
CA ASN A 277 -22.71 3.81 7.98
C ASN A 277 -22.36 5.17 8.63
N GLY A 278 -21.95 6.17 7.86
CA GLY A 278 -21.55 7.49 8.38
C GLY A 278 -20.24 7.47 9.17
N ILE A 279 -19.38 6.48 8.92
CA ILE A 279 -18.10 6.28 9.61
C ILE A 279 -16.95 6.65 8.67
N VAL A 280 -15.93 7.30 9.23
CA VAL A 280 -14.60 7.43 8.63
C VAL A 280 -13.62 6.84 9.61
N ALA A 281 -12.87 5.82 9.19
CA ALA A 281 -11.89 5.15 10.05
C ALA A 281 -10.80 6.11 10.54
N ALA A 282 -10.24 5.82 11.72
CA ALA A 282 -9.33 6.69 12.47
C ALA A 282 -8.15 7.22 11.61
N TRP A 283 -7.57 6.34 10.81
CA TRP A 283 -6.49 6.66 9.86
C TRP A 283 -6.89 6.33 8.42
N GLN A 284 -8.15 6.60 8.08
CA GLN A 284 -8.69 6.46 6.73
C GLN A 284 -8.32 5.10 6.10
N GLU A 285 -7.74 5.07 4.91
CA GLU A 285 -7.34 3.83 4.22
C GLU A 285 -6.27 3.02 4.94
N GLU A 286 -5.39 3.64 5.74
CA GLU A 286 -4.37 2.93 6.52
C GLU A 286 -5.01 2.01 7.56
N SER A 287 -6.15 2.41 8.14
CA SER A 287 -6.93 1.55 9.04
C SER A 287 -7.50 0.32 8.31
N HIS A 288 -8.07 0.49 7.11
CA HIS A 288 -8.59 -0.63 6.32
C HIS A 288 -7.47 -1.54 5.80
N LEU A 289 -6.31 -0.98 5.45
CA LEU A 289 -5.12 -1.72 5.07
C LEU A 289 -4.65 -2.63 6.23
N ASN A 290 -4.56 -2.08 7.45
CA ASN A 290 -4.16 -2.86 8.62
C ASN A 290 -5.18 -3.97 8.94
N ARG A 291 -6.48 -3.68 8.83
CA ARG A 291 -7.53 -4.71 8.99
C ARG A 291 -7.44 -5.80 7.91
N HIS A 292 -7.11 -5.43 6.68
CA HIS A 292 -6.93 -6.40 5.61
C HIS A 292 -5.75 -7.34 5.92
N PHE A 293 -4.58 -6.80 6.27
CA PHE A 293 -3.39 -7.61 6.56
C PHE A 293 -3.48 -8.45 7.83
N LEU A 294 -4.42 -8.12 8.74
CA LEU A 294 -4.73 -8.99 9.86
C LEU A 294 -5.28 -10.36 9.40
N SER A 295 -6.14 -10.37 8.37
CA SER A 295 -6.78 -11.58 7.84
C SER A 295 -6.07 -12.17 6.61
N HIS A 296 -5.35 -11.34 5.85
CA HIS A 296 -4.62 -11.71 4.65
C HIS A 296 -3.14 -11.38 4.84
N LYS A 297 -2.41 -12.30 5.47
CA LYS A 297 -1.01 -12.05 5.85
C LYS A 297 -0.15 -11.72 4.62
N PRO A 298 0.66 -10.63 4.66
CA PRO A 298 1.55 -10.30 3.55
C PRO A 298 2.63 -11.37 3.39
N SER A 299 2.98 -11.72 2.15
CA SER A 299 4.04 -12.70 1.86
C SER A 299 5.44 -12.12 1.99
N LYS A 300 5.55 -10.78 2.08
CA LYS A 300 6.80 -10.06 2.31
C LYS A 300 6.54 -8.78 3.08
N LEU A 301 7.37 -8.51 4.09
CA LEU A 301 7.31 -7.26 4.85
C LEU A 301 8.55 -6.44 4.56
N LEU A 302 8.39 -5.14 4.34
CA LEU A 302 9.50 -4.20 4.29
C LEU A 302 9.69 -3.61 5.67
N SER A 303 10.94 -3.58 6.13
CA SER A 303 11.29 -2.87 7.35
C SER A 303 11.08 -1.35 7.21
N PRO A 304 11.13 -0.59 8.31
CA PRO A 304 11.06 0.87 8.25
C PRO A 304 12.17 1.53 7.42
N GLU A 305 13.22 0.81 7.03
CA GLU A 305 14.23 1.27 6.07
C GLU A 305 13.59 1.69 4.73
N TYR A 306 12.45 1.11 4.37
CA TYR A 306 11.70 1.37 3.13
C TYR A 306 10.55 2.37 3.31
N ILE A 307 10.33 2.87 4.51
CA ILE A 307 9.32 3.89 4.83
C ILE A 307 9.76 4.62 6.10
N TRP A 308 10.55 5.69 5.94
CA TRP A 308 11.08 6.44 7.07
C TRP A 308 10.50 7.86 7.19
N ASP A 309 10.51 8.40 8.40
CA ASP A 309 10.20 9.81 8.66
C ASP A 309 11.51 10.55 8.94
N ASP A 310 11.98 11.37 8.01
CA ASP A 310 13.30 12.03 8.11
C ASP A 310 13.38 13.05 9.26
N ARG A 311 12.23 13.44 9.83
CA ARG A 311 12.17 14.28 11.02
C ARG A 311 12.55 13.53 12.30
N LYS A 312 12.60 12.19 12.24
CA LYS A 312 12.91 11.34 13.39
C LYS A 312 14.38 10.89 13.36
N PRO A 313 15.03 10.81 14.54
CA PRO A 313 16.39 10.31 14.61
C PRO A 313 16.45 8.85 14.12
N LYS A 314 17.48 8.51 13.33
CA LYS A 314 17.71 7.15 12.83
C LYS A 314 18.28 6.26 13.94
N PRO A 315 17.54 5.27 14.45
CA PRO A 315 18.05 4.37 15.48
C PRO A 315 19.02 3.32 14.89
N PRO A 316 19.81 2.62 15.73
CA PRO A 316 20.88 1.74 15.25
C PRO A 316 20.42 0.53 14.43
N GLU A 317 19.19 0.05 14.62
CA GLU A 317 18.62 -1.07 13.87
C GLU A 317 18.26 -0.68 12.42
N ILE A 318 18.02 0.61 12.17
CA ILE A 318 17.87 1.16 10.81
C ILE A 318 19.27 1.41 10.28
N ARG A 319 19.82 0.44 9.55
CA ARG A 319 21.18 0.58 9.00
C ARG A 319 21.17 1.57 7.84
N LEU A 320 20.15 1.50 6.99
CA LEU A 320 20.04 2.27 5.76
C LEU A 320 18.62 2.84 5.59
N ILE A 321 18.49 4.13 5.28
CA ILE A 321 17.20 4.72 4.88
C ILE A 321 17.13 4.68 3.36
N ARG A 322 16.15 3.98 2.80
CA ARG A 322 15.96 3.83 1.35
C ARG A 322 14.91 4.78 0.81
N PHE A 323 13.87 5.05 1.58
CA PHE A 323 12.74 5.88 1.17
C PHE A 323 12.14 6.60 2.37
N SER A 324 12.00 7.92 2.29
CA SER A 324 11.57 8.73 3.43
C SER A 324 10.74 9.94 3.05
N THR A 325 10.02 10.50 4.02
CA THR A 325 9.17 11.67 3.86
C THR A 325 9.95 12.93 3.50
N VAL A 326 9.37 13.76 2.63
CA VAL A 326 9.83 15.13 2.43
C VAL A 326 9.25 16.03 3.52
N ASP A 327 10.11 16.86 4.13
CA ASP A 327 9.69 17.94 5.01
C ASP A 327 8.73 18.88 4.31
N LYS A 328 7.54 19.04 4.90
CA LYS A 328 6.44 19.82 4.33
C LYS A 328 5.54 20.39 5.41
N ASN A 329 4.96 21.54 5.11
CA ASN A 329 3.90 22.12 5.92
C ASN A 329 2.56 21.49 5.49
N TYR A 330 1.97 20.64 6.35
CA TYR A 330 0.72 19.93 6.04
C TYR A 330 -0.44 20.87 5.74
N LYS A 331 -0.53 22.01 6.43
CA LYS A 331 -1.59 22.99 6.19
C LYS A 331 -1.45 23.58 4.78
N GLU A 332 -0.24 23.96 4.40
CA GLU A 332 0.03 24.56 3.10
C GLU A 332 -0.29 23.64 1.92
N VAL A 333 -0.01 22.33 2.04
CA VAL A 333 -0.18 21.38 0.92
C VAL A 333 -1.56 20.74 0.86
N ARG A 334 -2.32 20.75 1.96
CA ARG A 334 -3.67 20.15 2.04
C ARG A 334 -4.80 21.15 1.80
N ASP A 335 -4.57 22.44 2.10
CA ASP A 335 -5.45 23.55 1.70
C ASP A 335 -5.20 23.94 0.24
#